data_AF-A0AAU2DMD6-F1
#
_entry.id   AF-A0AAU2DMD6-F1
#
_cell.length_a   1.000
_cell.length_b   1.000
_cell.length_c   1.000
_cell.angle_alpha   90.00
_cell.angle_beta   90.00
_cell.angle_gamma   90.00
#
_symmetry.space_group_name_H-M   'P 1'
#
loop_
_entity.id
_entity.type
_entity.pdbx_description
1 polymer ?
#
loop_
_entity_poly.entity_id
_entity_poly.type
_entity_poly.pdbx_seq_one_letter_code
_entity_poly.pdbx_strand_id
1 'polypeptide(L)'
;MSAMVTAVSSNGEYSFTKPNRDSITLLAGLGVEGDVHAGVTVKHRFRVAQDPTQPNLRQVHLIHEELFAEVGAEGFSVAPGALGENITTRGIDLLGLPVGTLLRIGDDAVLEVTGLRNPCQQIDNFQNGLLKQVVGRDDAGNIVHKAGIMTIVKEGGVVRPGDAIKAELPSGPHRPLERV
;
A
#
# COMPACT_ATOMS: atom_id res chain seq x y z
N MET A 1 17.73 -10.69 -4.26
CA MET A 1 16.79 -10.32 -5.35
C MET A 1 16.67 -8.81 -5.37
N SER A 2 16.53 -8.19 -6.54
CA SER A 2 16.23 -6.76 -6.65
C SER A 2 14.76 -6.49 -6.35
N ALA A 3 14.47 -5.39 -5.66
CA ALA A 3 13.10 -4.97 -5.39
C ALA A 3 12.37 -4.59 -6.69
N MET A 4 11.13 -5.03 -6.85
CA MET A 4 10.36 -4.80 -8.08
C MET A 4 8.85 -4.79 -7.83
N VAL A 5 8.12 -4.21 -8.78
CA VAL A 5 6.66 -4.32 -8.90
C VAL A 5 6.31 -5.65 -9.56
N THR A 6 5.40 -6.41 -8.95
CA THR A 6 4.94 -7.69 -9.50
C THR A 6 3.53 -7.61 -10.09
N ALA A 7 2.71 -6.68 -9.61
CA ALA A 7 1.43 -6.34 -10.20
C ALA A 7 1.05 -4.89 -9.90
N VAL A 8 0.17 -4.34 -10.73
CA VAL A 8 -0.51 -3.06 -10.49
C VAL A 8 -2.01 -3.22 -10.65
N SER A 9 -2.77 -2.51 -9.84
CA SER A 9 -4.22 -2.66 -9.75
C SER A 9 -4.89 -1.30 -9.53
N SER A 10 -6.06 -1.10 -10.14
CA SER A 10 -6.85 0.11 -9.94
C SER A 10 -8.34 -0.15 -10.14
N ASN A 11 -9.18 0.56 -9.39
CA ASN A 11 -10.63 0.53 -9.62
C ASN A 11 -11.26 1.91 -9.46
N GLY A 12 -12.12 2.28 -10.42
CA GLY A 12 -12.93 3.50 -10.34
C GLY A 12 -14.17 3.36 -9.46
N GLU A 13 -14.49 2.14 -9.05
CA GLU A 13 -15.62 1.85 -8.16
C GLU A 13 -15.17 1.55 -6.73
N TYR A 14 -16.04 1.86 -5.76
CA TYR A 14 -15.82 1.52 -4.36
C TYR A 14 -16.01 0.01 -4.13
N SER A 15 -14.96 -0.76 -4.37
CA SER A 15 -14.83 -2.18 -4.00
C SER A 15 -13.65 -2.41 -3.06
N PHE A 16 -13.65 -3.53 -2.35
CA PHE A 16 -12.52 -3.91 -1.49
C PHE A 16 -11.30 -4.35 -2.32
N THR A 17 -11.53 -5.23 -3.29
CA THR A 17 -10.51 -5.74 -4.22
C THR A 17 -10.37 -4.83 -5.44
N LYS A 18 -9.16 -4.72 -5.98
CA LYS A 18 -8.86 -4.01 -7.23
C LYS A 18 -8.45 -5.00 -8.32
N PRO A 19 -9.03 -4.93 -9.54
CA PRO A 19 -8.57 -5.74 -10.65
C PRO A 19 -7.18 -5.29 -11.13
N ASN A 20 -6.37 -6.25 -11.59
CA ASN A 20 -5.06 -5.97 -12.15
C ASN A 20 -5.16 -5.24 -13.49
N ARG A 21 -4.14 -4.45 -13.78
CA ARG A 21 -3.95 -3.68 -15.01
C ARG A 21 -2.57 -3.98 -15.60
N ASP A 22 -2.43 -3.74 -16.90
CA ASP A 22 -1.10 -3.81 -17.55
C ASP A 22 -0.19 -2.66 -17.07
N SER A 23 -0.79 -1.53 -16.68
CA SER A 23 -0.11 -0.36 -16.12
C SER A 23 -1.08 0.49 -15.30
N ILE A 24 -0.54 1.33 -14.41
CA ILE A 24 -1.28 2.43 -13.77
C ILE A 24 -0.53 3.76 -13.96
N THR A 25 -1.27 4.86 -14.10
CA THR A 25 -0.70 6.21 -14.12
C THR A 25 -0.80 6.82 -12.73
N LEU A 26 0.32 7.27 -12.19
CA LEU A 26 0.37 8.03 -10.94
C LEU A 26 0.33 9.52 -11.22
N LEU A 27 -0.53 10.23 -10.49
CA LEU A 27 -0.74 11.66 -10.58
C LEU A 27 -0.27 12.32 -9.28
N ALA A 28 0.69 13.24 -9.39
CA ALA A 28 1.29 13.93 -8.25
C ALA A 28 0.22 14.58 -7.35
N GLY A 29 0.30 14.32 -6.05
CA GLY A 29 -0.66 14.81 -5.05
C GLY A 29 -2.09 14.27 -5.17
N LEU A 30 -2.37 13.35 -6.11
CA LEU A 30 -3.70 12.82 -6.36
C LEU A 30 -3.79 11.30 -6.14
N GLY A 31 -2.78 10.52 -6.52
CA GLY A 31 -2.83 9.05 -6.45
C GLY A 31 -2.91 8.40 -7.82
N VAL A 32 -3.64 7.30 -7.93
CA VAL A 32 -3.75 6.55 -9.19
C VAL A 32 -4.86 7.13 -10.06
N GLU A 33 -4.56 7.44 -11.32
CA GLU A 33 -5.54 7.92 -12.30
C GLU A 33 -6.72 6.95 -12.43
N GLY A 34 -7.94 7.48 -12.34
CA GLY A 34 -9.17 6.68 -12.42
C GLY A 34 -9.45 5.79 -11.21
N ASP A 35 -8.63 5.82 -10.15
CA ASP A 35 -8.93 5.09 -8.91
C ASP A 35 -9.86 5.89 -8.00
N VAL A 36 -10.80 5.20 -7.37
CA VAL A 36 -11.80 5.80 -6.48
C VAL A 36 -11.19 6.49 -5.25
N HIS A 37 -9.96 6.13 -4.87
CA HIS A 37 -9.25 6.73 -3.75
C HIS A 37 -8.41 7.95 -4.15
N ALA A 38 -8.40 8.33 -5.42
CA ALA A 38 -7.63 9.47 -5.91
C ALA A 38 -8.23 10.81 -5.46
N GLY A 39 -7.37 11.74 -5.07
CA GLY A 39 -7.67 13.14 -4.81
C GLY A 39 -6.85 13.72 -3.66
N VAL A 40 -6.89 15.06 -3.58
CA VAL A 40 -6.08 15.84 -2.63
C VAL A 40 -6.47 15.66 -1.16
N THR A 41 -7.76 15.45 -0.89
CA THR A 41 -8.30 15.26 0.47
C THR A 41 -8.72 13.83 0.74
N VAL A 42 -8.84 13.49 2.03
CA VAL A 42 -9.23 12.16 2.49
C VAL A 42 -10.46 11.64 1.74
N LYS A 43 -10.38 10.39 1.26
CA LYS A 43 -11.47 9.71 0.53
C LYS A 43 -12.18 8.63 1.35
N HIS A 44 -11.64 8.33 2.54
CA HIS A 44 -12.23 7.34 3.43
C HIS A 44 -13.50 7.88 4.09
N ARG A 45 -14.65 7.26 3.80
CA ARG A 45 -15.99 7.73 4.22
C ARG A 45 -16.09 8.15 5.69
N PHE A 46 -15.51 7.37 6.60
CA PHE A 46 -15.52 7.69 8.04
C PHE A 46 -14.72 8.95 8.40
N ARG A 47 -13.59 9.19 7.74
CA ARG A 47 -12.74 10.36 8.02
C ARG A 47 -13.26 11.62 7.34
N VAL A 48 -13.84 11.48 6.14
CA VAL A 48 -14.58 12.55 5.47
C VAL A 48 -15.69 13.10 6.37
N ALA A 49 -16.39 12.21 7.09
CA ALA A 49 -17.42 12.62 8.04
C ALA A 49 -16.87 13.37 9.27
N GLN A 50 -15.59 13.20 9.61
CA GLN A 50 -14.93 13.93 10.70
C GLN A 50 -14.39 15.29 10.23
N ASP A 51 -13.61 15.30 9.15
CA ASP A 51 -13.11 16.51 8.51
C ASP A 51 -12.74 16.21 7.04
N PRO A 52 -13.50 16.74 6.07
CA PRO A 52 -13.27 16.50 4.64
C PRO A 52 -12.07 17.27 4.08
N THR A 53 -11.45 18.16 4.84
CA THR A 53 -10.32 18.99 4.39
C THR A 53 -8.96 18.36 4.67
N GLN A 54 -8.92 17.26 5.43
CA GLN A 54 -7.66 16.56 5.75
C GLN A 54 -6.95 16.09 4.48
N PRO A 55 -5.60 16.24 4.41
CA PRO A 55 -4.83 15.79 3.27
C PRO A 55 -4.95 14.27 3.10
N ASN A 56 -4.99 13.82 1.85
CA ASN A 56 -5.01 12.40 1.54
C ASN A 56 -3.61 11.80 1.74
N LEU A 57 -3.37 11.17 2.89
CA LEU A 57 -2.13 10.40 3.16
C LEU A 57 -2.16 8.99 2.57
N ARG A 58 -3.21 8.66 1.83
CA ARG A 58 -3.60 7.30 1.44
C ARG A 58 -3.82 7.19 -0.08
N GLN A 59 -2.97 7.87 -0.86
CA GLN A 59 -3.15 8.00 -2.31
C GLN A 59 -2.80 6.72 -3.06
N VAL A 60 -1.76 6.00 -2.63
CA VAL A 60 -1.36 4.71 -3.23
C VAL A 60 -1.04 3.72 -2.11
N HIS A 61 -1.64 2.54 -2.20
CA HIS A 61 -1.47 1.44 -1.24
C HIS A 61 -0.52 0.38 -1.83
N LEU A 62 0.52 0.01 -1.07
CA LEU A 62 1.51 -0.99 -1.47
C LEU A 62 1.47 -2.19 -0.52
N ILE A 63 1.48 -3.41 -1.05
CA ILE A 63 1.64 -4.65 -0.29
C ILE A 63 2.78 -5.49 -0.89
N HIS A 64 3.55 -6.15 -0.02
CA HIS A 64 4.62 -7.07 -0.40
C HIS A 64 4.03 -8.46 -0.64
N GLU A 65 4.36 -9.10 -1.76
CA GLU A 65 3.80 -10.41 -2.15
C GLU A 65 4.25 -11.54 -1.23
N GLU A 66 5.33 -11.35 -0.47
CA GLU A 66 5.78 -12.30 0.54
C GLU A 66 4.70 -12.53 1.61
N LEU A 67 3.84 -11.53 1.89
CA LEU A 67 2.65 -11.72 2.74
C LEU A 67 1.71 -12.76 2.16
N PHE A 68 1.53 -12.80 0.85
CA PHE A 68 0.58 -13.71 0.20
C PHE A 68 1.08 -15.15 0.31
N ALA A 69 2.39 -15.36 0.18
CA ALA A 69 3.01 -16.65 0.44
C ALA A 69 2.85 -17.07 1.91
N GLU A 70 3.07 -16.14 2.85
CA GLU A 70 2.91 -16.37 4.29
C GLU A 70 1.49 -16.83 4.63
N VAL A 71 0.46 -16.06 4.24
CA VAL A 71 -0.93 -16.44 4.52
C VAL A 71 -1.38 -17.66 3.70
N GLY A 72 -0.76 -17.90 2.55
CA GLY A 72 -0.95 -19.10 1.74
C GLY A 72 -0.55 -20.38 2.46
N ALA A 73 0.53 -20.35 3.22
CA ALA A 73 0.95 -21.48 4.06
C ALA A 73 -0.09 -21.80 5.17
N GLU A 74 -0.83 -20.79 5.61
CA GLU A 74 -1.93 -20.89 6.58
C GLU A 74 -3.28 -21.25 5.93
N GLY A 75 -3.29 -21.55 4.63
CA GLY A 75 -4.47 -21.99 3.88
C GLY A 75 -5.29 -20.86 3.25
N PHE A 76 -4.80 -19.61 3.26
CA PHE A 76 -5.50 -18.48 2.65
C PHE A 76 -5.05 -18.22 1.21
N SER A 77 -6.00 -18.07 0.28
CA SER A 77 -5.68 -17.67 -1.10
C SER A 77 -5.80 -16.17 -1.28
N VAL A 78 -4.68 -15.46 -1.47
CA VAL A 78 -4.63 -14.02 -1.72
C VAL A 78 -3.89 -13.74 -3.02
N ALA A 79 -4.55 -13.10 -3.97
CA ALA A 79 -3.97 -12.67 -5.24
C ALA A 79 -3.60 -11.18 -5.20
N PRO A 80 -2.71 -10.69 -6.08
CA PRO A 80 -2.47 -9.26 -6.23
C PRO A 80 -3.76 -8.47 -6.48
N GLY A 81 -3.86 -7.31 -5.83
CA GLY A 81 -5.04 -6.44 -5.79
C GLY A 81 -6.14 -6.90 -4.83
N ALA A 82 -6.08 -8.13 -4.31
CA ALA A 82 -7.17 -8.73 -3.52
C ALA A 82 -7.41 -7.99 -2.20
N LEU A 83 -6.37 -7.42 -1.59
CA LEU A 83 -6.47 -6.66 -0.34
C LEU A 83 -6.58 -5.14 -0.57
N GLY A 84 -6.87 -4.75 -1.82
CA GLY A 84 -7.14 -3.37 -2.21
C GLY A 84 -5.88 -2.53 -2.42
N GLU A 85 -4.72 -3.15 -2.52
CA GLU A 85 -3.48 -2.49 -2.92
C GLU A 85 -3.50 -2.07 -4.39
N ASN A 86 -2.76 -1.00 -4.68
CA ASN A 86 -2.54 -0.52 -6.03
C ASN A 86 -1.28 -1.11 -6.64
N ILE A 87 -0.28 -1.42 -5.82
CA ILE A 87 1.02 -1.93 -6.26
C ILE A 87 1.36 -3.11 -5.35
N THR A 88 1.58 -4.26 -5.96
CA THR A 88 2.17 -5.41 -5.27
C THR A 88 3.67 -5.42 -5.55
N THR A 89 4.48 -5.56 -4.51
CA THR A 89 5.95 -5.53 -4.60
C THR A 89 6.56 -6.86 -4.22
N ARG A 90 7.81 -7.09 -4.61
CA ARG A 90 8.67 -8.19 -4.12
C ARG A 90 10.06 -7.66 -3.80
N GLY A 91 10.73 -8.26 -2.83
CA GLY A 91 12.15 -8.07 -2.58
C GLY A 91 12.47 -6.76 -1.85
N ILE A 92 11.48 -6.19 -1.16
CA ILE A 92 11.61 -4.99 -0.34
C ILE A 92 10.82 -5.16 0.96
N ASP A 93 11.47 -4.91 2.09
CA ASP A 93 10.80 -4.86 3.39
C ASP A 93 10.06 -3.52 3.54
N LEU A 94 8.81 -3.48 3.05
CA LEU A 94 7.99 -2.28 3.13
C LEU A 94 7.69 -1.85 4.57
N LEU A 95 7.53 -2.81 5.49
CA LEU A 95 7.07 -2.54 6.86
C LEU A 95 8.20 -1.98 7.73
N GLY A 96 9.45 -2.34 7.41
CA GLY A 96 10.66 -1.81 8.05
C GLY A 96 11.12 -0.43 7.54
N LEU A 97 10.50 0.12 6.49
CA LEU A 97 10.88 1.44 5.97
C LEU A 97 10.52 2.55 6.96
N PRO A 98 11.33 3.60 7.12
CA PRO A 98 10.96 4.76 7.92
C PRO A 98 9.93 5.65 7.20
N VAL A 99 9.14 6.39 7.99
CA VAL A 99 8.25 7.46 7.48
C VAL A 99 9.08 8.46 6.68
N GLY A 100 8.59 8.86 5.50
CA GLY A 100 9.27 9.80 4.60
C GLY A 100 10.27 9.15 3.65
N THR A 101 10.39 7.82 3.64
CA THR A 101 11.15 7.11 2.59
C THR A 101 10.57 7.45 1.22
N LEU A 102 11.44 7.73 0.26
CA LEU A 102 11.07 7.88 -1.15
C LEU A 102 11.27 6.56 -1.89
N LEU A 103 10.20 6.04 -2.46
CA LEU A 103 10.21 4.89 -3.35
C LEU A 103 10.24 5.40 -4.79
N ARG A 104 11.37 5.22 -5.46
CA ARG A 104 11.54 5.48 -6.89
C ARG A 104 11.18 4.21 -7.65
N ILE A 105 10.17 4.28 -8.50
CA ILE A 105 9.59 3.14 -9.20
C ILE A 105 9.66 3.38 -10.71
N GLY A 106 10.26 2.44 -11.43
CA GLY A 106 10.48 2.58 -12.87
C GLY A 106 11.34 3.80 -13.18
N ASP A 107 10.99 4.52 -14.23
CA ASP A 107 11.78 5.66 -14.73
C ASP A 107 11.45 6.97 -14.00
N ASP A 108 10.16 7.25 -13.76
CA ASP A 108 9.70 8.59 -13.36
C ASP A 108 8.98 8.66 -12.00
N ALA A 109 8.36 7.57 -11.55
CA ALA A 109 7.43 7.64 -10.42
C ALA A 109 8.17 7.73 -9.08
N VAL A 110 7.74 8.67 -8.23
CA VAL A 110 8.23 8.80 -6.86
C VAL A 110 7.08 8.83 -5.87
N LEU A 111 7.08 7.87 -4.94
CA LEU A 111 6.12 7.78 -3.84
C LEU A 111 6.82 8.09 -2.51
N GLU A 112 6.19 8.88 -1.65
CA GLU A 112 6.65 9.10 -0.27
C GLU A 112 5.84 8.23 0.69
N VAL A 113 6.54 7.44 1.51
CA VAL A 113 5.92 6.57 2.52
C VAL A 113 5.35 7.39 3.66
N THR A 114 4.05 7.22 3.92
CA THR A 114 3.34 7.98 4.97
C THR A 114 3.07 7.14 6.22
N GLY A 115 2.86 5.83 6.09
CA GLY A 115 2.57 4.97 7.24
C GLY A 115 2.06 3.58 6.88
N LEU A 116 1.66 2.82 7.88
CA LEU A 116 1.05 1.50 7.75
C LEU A 116 -0.41 1.61 7.33
N ARG A 117 -0.85 0.71 6.46
CA ARG A 117 -2.27 0.56 6.18
C ARG A 117 -2.96 -0.03 7.41
N ASN A 118 -3.98 0.64 7.93
CA ASN A 118 -4.80 0.11 9.02
C ASN A 118 -5.68 -1.08 8.57
N PRO A 119 -5.49 -2.30 9.12
CA PRO A 119 -6.35 -3.44 8.83
C PRO A 119 -7.78 -3.24 9.33
N CYS A 120 -8.76 -3.73 8.56
CA CYS A 120 -10.18 -3.57 8.86
C CYS A 120 -10.96 -4.86 8.62
N GLN A 121 -12.19 -4.90 9.14
CA GLN A 121 -13.10 -6.05 9.03
C GLN A 121 -13.37 -6.50 7.59
N GLN A 122 -13.17 -5.63 6.60
CA GLN A 122 -13.33 -6.02 5.19
C GLN A 122 -12.37 -7.14 4.77
N ILE A 123 -11.22 -7.31 5.45
CA ILE A 123 -10.32 -8.45 5.21
C ILE A 123 -10.99 -9.77 5.58
N ASP A 124 -11.65 -9.84 6.73
CA ASP A 124 -12.36 -11.05 7.14
C ASP A 124 -13.61 -11.29 6.30
N ASN A 125 -14.25 -10.21 5.81
CA ASN A 125 -15.35 -10.35 4.86
C ASN A 125 -14.88 -10.88 3.49
N PHE A 126 -13.64 -10.55 3.09
CA PHE A 126 -13.01 -11.11 1.90
C PHE A 126 -12.67 -12.59 2.11
N GLN A 127 -12.08 -12.94 3.25
CA GLN A 127 -11.78 -14.32 3.61
C GLN A 127 -11.76 -14.49 5.14
N ASN A 128 -12.71 -15.27 5.66
CA ASN A 128 -12.92 -15.40 7.09
C ASN A 128 -11.66 -15.89 7.82
N GLY A 129 -11.17 -15.12 8.80
CA GLY A 129 -10.00 -15.44 9.62
C GLY A 129 -8.68 -14.80 9.12
N LEU A 130 -8.67 -14.23 7.92
CA LEU A 130 -7.47 -13.63 7.34
C LEU A 130 -7.00 -12.39 8.12
N LEU A 131 -7.91 -11.65 8.77
CA LEU A 131 -7.55 -10.45 9.54
C LEU A 131 -6.56 -10.78 10.67
N LYS A 132 -6.69 -11.96 11.28
CA LYS A 132 -5.80 -12.42 12.35
C LYS A 132 -4.40 -12.77 11.85
N GLN A 133 -4.24 -13.07 10.56
CA GLN A 133 -2.94 -13.34 9.96
C GLN A 133 -2.19 -12.06 9.62
N VAL A 134 -2.91 -11.00 9.27
CA VAL A 134 -2.31 -9.70 8.92
C VAL A 134 -2.20 -8.72 10.10
N VAL A 135 -2.70 -9.11 11.27
CA VAL A 135 -2.55 -8.39 12.55
C VAL A 135 -1.99 -9.37 13.58
N GLY A 136 -0.69 -9.25 13.85
CA GLY A 136 0.03 -10.13 14.77
C GLY A 136 0.62 -9.40 15.95
N ARG A 137 1.46 -10.11 16.71
CA ARG A 137 2.37 -9.53 17.68
C ARG A 137 3.80 -9.94 17.38
N ASP A 138 4.76 -9.06 17.62
CA ASP A 138 6.18 -9.41 17.62
C ASP A 138 6.59 -10.08 18.94
N ASP A 139 7.85 -10.50 19.04
CA ASP A 139 8.42 -11.17 20.22
C ASP A 139 8.38 -10.30 21.49
N ALA A 140 8.34 -8.97 21.32
CA ALA A 140 8.20 -8.01 22.40
C ALA A 140 6.73 -7.75 22.80
N GLY A 141 5.77 -8.38 22.10
CA GLY A 141 4.35 -8.26 22.34
C GLY A 141 3.69 -7.02 21.69
N ASN A 142 4.43 -6.26 20.87
CA ASN A 142 3.90 -5.11 20.13
C ASN A 142 3.01 -5.58 18.99
N ILE A 143 1.97 -4.80 18.68
CA ILE A 143 1.08 -5.10 17.56
C ILE A 143 1.80 -4.83 16.25
N VAL A 144 1.80 -5.82 15.35
CA VAL A 144 2.36 -5.72 13.99
C VAL A 144 1.23 -5.72 12.98
N HIS A 145 1.23 -4.71 12.09
CA HIS A 145 0.29 -4.63 10.98
C HIS A 145 1.02 -5.02 9.69
N LYS A 146 0.64 -6.15 9.11
CA LYS A 146 1.31 -6.70 7.92
C LYS A 146 0.65 -6.30 6.60
N ALA A 147 -0.49 -5.63 6.65
CA ALA A 147 -1.31 -5.33 5.47
C ALA A 147 -0.77 -4.21 4.58
N GLY A 148 0.55 -3.99 4.53
CA GLY A 148 1.20 -3.03 3.65
C GLY A 148 1.30 -1.59 4.18
N ILE A 149 1.74 -0.71 3.30
CA ILE A 149 1.99 0.71 3.58
C ILE A 149 1.14 1.62 2.70
N MET A 150 0.94 2.83 3.18
CA MET A 150 0.33 3.92 2.43
C MET A 150 1.40 4.91 2.00
N THR A 151 1.16 5.53 0.87
CA THR A 151 2.07 6.52 0.29
C THR A 151 1.28 7.67 -0.35
N ILE A 152 1.99 8.75 -0.63
CA ILE A 152 1.55 9.85 -1.48
C ILE A 152 2.44 9.97 -2.72
N VAL A 153 1.87 10.44 -3.83
CA VAL A 153 2.60 10.63 -5.08
C VAL A 153 3.33 11.97 -5.04
N LYS A 154 4.66 11.94 -5.10
CA LYS A 154 5.52 13.12 -5.19
C LYS A 154 5.78 13.51 -6.64
N GLU A 155 6.10 12.51 -7.45
CA GLU A 155 6.32 12.64 -8.89
C GLU A 155 5.45 11.59 -9.59
N GLY A 156 4.67 12.05 -10.57
CA GLY A 156 3.80 11.18 -11.36
C GLY A 156 4.59 10.37 -12.38
N GLY A 157 3.96 9.35 -12.94
CA GLY A 157 4.59 8.45 -13.88
C GLY A 157 3.77 7.20 -14.13
N VAL A 158 4.10 6.45 -15.17
CA VAL A 158 3.44 5.18 -15.45
C VAL A 158 4.21 4.06 -14.76
N VAL A 159 3.52 3.26 -13.97
CA VAL A 159 4.07 2.08 -13.28
C VAL A 159 3.52 0.80 -13.92
N ARG A 160 4.40 -0.17 -14.14
CA ARG A 160 4.11 -1.47 -14.78
C ARG A 160 4.65 -2.63 -13.92
N PRO A 161 4.06 -3.83 -14.04
CA PRO A 161 4.70 -5.05 -13.58
C PRO A 161 6.10 -5.18 -14.21
N GLY A 162 7.10 -5.50 -13.38
CA GLY A 162 8.50 -5.57 -13.80
C GLY A 162 9.34 -4.35 -13.42
N ASP A 163 8.72 -3.21 -13.12
CA ASP A 163 9.46 -2.00 -12.77
C ASP A 163 10.29 -2.20 -11.50
N ALA A 164 11.54 -1.75 -11.55
CA ALA A 164 12.43 -1.79 -10.41
C ALA A 164 11.99 -0.78 -9.35
N ILE A 165 12.22 -1.12 -8.07
CA ILE A 165 11.96 -0.23 -6.94
C ILE A 165 13.29 0.09 -6.25
N LYS A 166 13.54 1.37 -6.00
CA LYS A 166 14.66 1.83 -5.18
C LYS A 166 14.13 2.65 -4.02
N ALA A 167 14.56 2.31 -2.80
CA ALA A 167 14.23 3.07 -1.60
C ALA A 167 15.34 4.06 -1.26
N GLU A 168 14.98 5.33 -1.10
CA GLU A 168 15.84 6.40 -0.63
C GLU A 168 15.35 6.82 0.77
N LEU A 169 16.17 6.51 1.78
CA LEU A 169 15.82 6.76 3.18
C LEU A 169 15.96 8.26 3.50
N PRO A 170 15.09 8.82 4.36
CA PRO A 170 15.22 10.20 4.82
C PRO A 170 16.48 10.37 5.68
N SER A 171 16.92 11.62 5.84
CA SER A 171 17.96 11.97 6.81
C SER A 171 17.55 11.57 8.23
N GLY A 172 18.50 11.07 9.02
CA GLY A 172 18.25 10.65 10.39
C GLY A 172 17.89 11.80 11.35
N PRO A 173 17.27 11.48 12.51
CA PRO A 173 16.91 10.14 12.97
C PRO A 173 15.67 9.57 12.27
N HIS A 174 15.67 8.26 12.03
CA HIS A 174 14.55 7.55 11.39
C HIS A 174 13.38 7.36 12.36
N ARG A 175 12.16 7.52 11.85
CA ARG A 175 10.92 7.26 12.59
C ARG A 175 10.22 6.04 12.02
N PRO A 176 9.79 5.07 12.85
CA PRO A 176 9.05 3.90 12.40
C PRO A 176 7.67 4.29 11.86
N LEU A 177 7.08 3.43 11.05
CA LEU A 177 5.74 3.66 10.50
C LEU A 177 4.67 3.48 11.56
N GLU A 178 3.74 4.43 11.61
CA GLU A 178 2.49 4.33 12.36
C GLU A 178 1.32 4.15 11.40
N ARG A 179 0.16 3.74 11.92
CA ARG A 179 -1.05 3.62 11.09
C ARG A 179 -1.52 4.99 10.61
N VAL A 180 -1.79 5.08 9.31
CA VAL A 180 -2.38 6.27 8.68
C VAL A 180 -3.70 5.99 8.04
#